data_AF-A0A438FPR0-F1
#
_entry.id   AF-A0A438FPR0-F1
#
_cell.length_a   1.000
_cell.length_b   1.000
_cell.length_c   1.000
_cell.angle_alpha   90.00
_cell.angle_beta   90.00
_cell.angle_gamma   90.00
#
_symmetry.space_group_name_H-M   'P 1'
#
loop_
_entity.id
_entity.type
_entity.pdbx_description
1 polymer ?
#
loop_
_entity_poly.entity_id
_entity_poly.type
_entity_poly.pdbx_seq_one_letter_code
_entity_poly.pdbx_strand_id
1 'polypeptide(L)' 'MKKVADKSVVCHKMNYPYVVFYCHTFTKTRTYMIPLVGADGSKSKAMAACLSDTSCGLPSAQN' A
#
# COMPACT_ATOMS: atom_id res chain seq x y z
N MET A 1 12.69 -8.08 6.58
CA MET A 1 11.95 -7.03 5.83
C MET A 1 12.94 -6.17 5.06
N LYS A 2 12.65 -5.81 3.81
CA LYS A 2 13.50 -4.91 3.00
C LYS A 2 12.74 -3.60 2.77
N LYS A 3 13.33 -2.46 3.14
CA LYS A 3 12.78 -1.14 2.79
C LYS A 3 12.88 -0.96 1.27
N VAL A 4 11.81 -0.49 0.63
CA VAL A 4 11.73 -0.35 -0.83
C VAL A 4 11.47 1.08 -1.31
N ALA A 5 10.78 1.92 -0.52
CA ALA A 5 10.62 3.35 -0.83
C ALA A 5 10.26 4.20 0.40
N ASP A 6 10.46 5.51 0.29
CA ASP A 6 10.09 6.55 1.28
C ASP A 6 8.86 7.40 0.88
N LYS A 7 8.23 7.03 -0.24
CA LYS A 7 7.00 7.60 -0.77
C LYS A 7 6.15 6.47 -1.30
N SER A 8 4.83 6.59 -1.21
CA SER A 8 3.90 5.59 -1.77
C SER A 8 2.75 6.27 -2.50
N VAL A 9 2.33 5.66 -3.61
CA VAL A 9 1.13 6.05 -4.35
C VAL A 9 0.11 4.95 -4.21
N VAL A 10 -1.11 5.30 -3.80
CA VAL A 10 -2.25 4.39 -3.76
C VAL A 10 -3.27 4.91 -4.75
N CYS A 11 -3.79 4.03 -5.61
CA CYS A 11 -4.75 4.41 -6.63
C CYS A 11 -6.04 3.61 -6.46
N HIS A 12 -7.17 4.30 -6.60
CA HIS A 12 -8.50 3.71 -6.66
C HIS A 12 -8.90 3.55 -8.13
N LYS A 13 -9.39 2.37 -8.49
CA LYS A 13 -10.06 2.17 -9.76
C LYS A 13 -11.42 2.86 -9.69
N MET A 14 -11.66 3.82 -10.57
CA MET A 14 -12.92 4.53 -10.63
C MET A 14 -13.93 3.76 -11.49
N ASN A 15 -15.21 3.84 -11.12
CA ASN A 15 -16.29 3.21 -11.87
C ASN A 15 -16.70 4.06 -13.08
N TYR A 16 -15.81 4.14 -14.08
CA TYR A 16 -16.08 4.78 -15.37
C TYR A 16 -16.07 3.72 -16.49
N PRO A 17 -16.71 4.02 -17.65
CA PRO A 17 -16.66 3.15 -18.82
C PRO A 17 -15.23 2.91 -19.36
N TYR A 18 -14.30 3.78 -18.97
CA TYR A 18 -12.89 3.72 -19.31
C TYR A 18 -12.04 3.55 -18.05
N VAL A 19 -10.82 3.04 -18.20
CA VAL A 19 -9.91 2.81 -17.08
C VAL A 19 -9.37 4.15 -16.56
N VAL A 20 -9.99 4.66 -15.51
CA VAL A 20 -9.57 5.87 -14.79
C VAL A 20 -9.14 5.48 -13.38
N PHE A 21 -7.98 5.98 -12.96
CA PHE A 21 -7.47 5.83 -11.61
C PHE A 21 -7.43 7.18 -10.90
N TYR A 22 -7.99 7.23 -9.70
CA TYR A 22 -7.81 8.36 -8.80
C TYR A 22 -6.72 8.00 -7.78
N CYS A 23 -5.62 8.74 -7.77
CA CYS A 23 -4.44 8.39 -6.98
C CYS A 23 -4.15 9.39 -5.87
N HIS A 24 -3.76 8.86 -4.71
CA HIS A 24 -3.25 9.59 -3.56
C HIS A 24 -1.74 9.39 -3.45
N THR A 25 -1.02 10.48 -3.23
CA THR A 25 0.41 10.43 -2.92
C THR A 25 0.61 10.63 -1.42
N PHE A 26 1.20 9.64 -0.77
CA PHE A 26 1.60 9.73 0.62
C PHE A 26 3.09 10.04 0.70
N THR A 27 3.40 11.19 1.29
CA THR A 27 4.75 11.61 1.61
C THR A 27 5.06 11.26 3.07
N LYS A 28 6.34 11.03 3.41
CA LYS A 28 6.77 10.52 4.73
C LYS A 28 6.25 9.11 5.04
N THR A 29 6.22 8.23 4.03
CA THR A 29 5.74 6.86 4.16
C THR A 29 6.87 5.89 3.90
N ARG A 30 7.17 5.01 4.87
CA ARG A 30 8.20 3.97 4.70
C ARG A 30 7.53 2.70 4.23
N THR A 31 7.90 2.22 3.04
CA THR A 31 7.38 0.96 2.48
C THR A 31 8.39 -0.16 2.60
N TYR A 32 7.90 -1.35 2.90
CA TYR A 32 8.69 -2.55 3.14
C TYR A 32 8.12 -3.74 2.36
N MET A 33 9.00 -4.53 1.75
CA MET A 33 8.68 -5.89 1.31
C MET A 33 8.92 -6.87 2.46
N ILE A 34 7.89 -7.62 2.80
CA ILE A 34 7.85 -8.59 3.89
C ILE A 34 7.61 -9.97 3.28
N PRO A 35 8.47 -10.97 3.53
CA PRO A 35 8.11 -12.35 3.27
C PRO A 35 7.04 -12.81 4.27
N LEU A 36 5.98 -13.42 3.78
CA LEU A 36 4.94 -14.05 4.60
C LEU A 36 5.00 -15.57 4.41
N VAL A 37 4.62 -16.30 5.46
CA VAL A 37 4.50 -17.75 5.45
C VAL A 37 3.10 -18.08 5.99
N GLY A 38 2.30 -18.78 5.17
CA GLY A 38 0.99 -19.28 5.55
C GLY A 38 1.11 -20.43 6.56
N ALA A 39 0.02 -20.72 7.27
CA ALA A 39 -0.03 -21.83 8.22
C ALA A 39 0.21 -23.19 7.54
N ASP A 40 -0.07 -23.29 6.24
CA ASP A 40 0.21 -24.43 5.36
C ASP A 40 1.67 -24.47 4.86
N GLY A 41 2.52 -23.52 5.25
CA GLY A 41 3.90 -23.38 4.80
C GLY A 41 4.07 -22.64 3.48
N SER A 42 2.98 -22.18 2.84
CA SER A 42 3.03 -21.41 1.60
C SER A 42 3.77 -20.09 1.79
N LYS A 43 4.67 -19.73 0.87
CA LYS A 43 5.46 -18.48 0.95
C LYS A 43 4.91 -17.43 0.00
N SER A 44 4.72 -16.21 0.48
CA SER A 44 4.34 -15.06 -0.33
C SER A 44 5.13 -13.82 0.06
N LYS A 45 4.99 -12.74 -0.70
CA LYS A 45 5.57 -11.43 -0.37
C LYS A 45 4.43 -10.43 -0.27
N ALA A 46 4.45 -9.63 0.79
CA ALA A 46 3.51 -8.53 0.99
C ALA A 46 4.26 -7.20 1.08
N MET A 47 3.57 -6.14 0.70
CA MET A 47 4.02 -4.77 0.88
C MET A 47 3.34 -4.20 2.12
N ALA A 48 4.13 -3.68 3.06
CA ALA A 48 3.62 -2.87 4.16
C ALA A 48 4.05 -1.43 3.98
N ALA A 49 3.13 -0.50 4.23
CA ALA A 49 3.40 0.93 4.26
C ALA A 49 3.21 1.45 5.68
N CYS A 50 4.21 2.15 6.20
CA CYS A 50 4.18 2.81 7.50
C CYS A 50 4.18 4.32 7.28
N LEU A 51 3.04 4.98 7.53
CA LEU A 51 2.97 6.44 7.56
C LEU A 51 3.68 6.94 8.83
N SER A 52 4.63 7.86 8.67
CA SER A 52 5.27 8.53 9.83
C SER A 52 4.53 9.81 10.24
N ASP A 53 3.54 10.23 9.46
CA ASP A 53 2.71 11.40 9.67
C ASP A 53 1.24 10.99 9.52
N THR A 54 0.47 11.03 10.61
CA THR A 54 -0.94 10.60 10.67
C THR A 54 -1.92 11.74 10.38
N SER A 55 -1.43 12.92 10.02
CA SER A 55 -2.27 14.07 9.66
C SER A 55 -3.10 13.82 8.41
N CYS A 56 -2.60 13.00 7.48
CA CYS A 56 -3.38 12.43 6.40
C CYS A 56 -4.07 11.17 6.93
N GLY A 57 -5.41 11.19 7.00
CA GLY A 57 -6.19 10.04 7.45
C GLY A 57 -5.77 8.77 6.70
N LEU A 58 -5.72 7.64 7.40
CA LEU A 58 -5.48 6.34 6.78
C LEU A 58 -6.50 6.17 5.63
N PRO A 59 -6.06 5.78 4.41
CA PRO A 59 -7.01 5.40 3.38
C PRO A 59 -7.84 4.25 3.93
N SER A 60 -9.14 4.46 4.08
CA SER A 60 -10.07 3.42 4.51
C SER A 60 -9.86 2.21 3.61
N ALA A 61 -9.61 1.04 4.21
CA ALA A 61 -9.57 -0.22 3.48
C ALA A 61 -10.90 -0.35 2.74
N GLN A 62 -10.87 -0.19 1.41
CA GLN A 62 -12.05 -0.41 0.59
C GLN A 62 -12.15 -1.91 0.38
N ASN A 63 -13.18 -2.51 1.00
CA ASN A 63 -13.66 -3.85 0.71
C ASN A 63 -14.01 -4.00 -0.77
#